data_AF-A0A9E5N9F1-F1
#
_entry.id   AF-A0A9E5N9F1-F1
#
_cell.length_a   1.000
_cell.length_b   1.000
_cell.length_c   1.000
_cell.angle_alpha   90.00
_cell.angle_beta   90.00
_cell.angle_gamma   90.00
#
_symmetry.space_group_name_H-M   'P 1'
#
loop_
_entity.id
_entity.type
_entity.pdbx_description
1 polymer ?
#
loop_
_entity_poly.entity_id
_entity_poly.type
_entity_poly.pdbx_seq_one_letter_code
_entity_poly.pdbx_strand_id
1 'polypeptide(L)'
;MLYLRLGAAGAPKKTILALLAEIWVAFVLVGVILASLSGLLGPSEARGAEEEFLAFAARIGRLDLRAQALFLVGLCMSIVLFARAVVSLRKVMRDYPLQ
;
A
#
# COMPACT_ATOMS: atom_id res chain seq x y z
N MET A 1 -2.58 -14.51 -11.27
CA MET A 1 -2.24 -14.40 -12.71
C MET A 1 -0.78 -14.04 -12.97
N LEU A 2 -0.16 -13.14 -12.18
CA LEU A 2 1.24 -12.70 -12.34
C LEU A 2 2.29 -13.80 -12.16
N TYR A 3 2.11 -14.69 -11.17
CA TYR A 3 3.00 -15.82 -10.91
C TYR A 3 3.06 -16.81 -12.08
N LEU A 4 1.91 -17.13 -12.69
CA LEU A 4 1.81 -18.03 -13.84
C LEU A 4 2.45 -17.42 -15.09
N ARG A 5 2.26 -16.11 -15.30
CA ARG A 5 2.83 -15.38 -16.45
C ARG A 5 4.35 -15.26 -16.37
N LEU A 6 4.89 -14.85 -15.22
CA LEU A 6 6.35 -14.76 -15.04
C LEU A 6 7.01 -16.13 -14.99
N GLY A 7 6.33 -17.14 -14.43
CA GLY A 7 6.80 -18.52 -14.45
C GLY A 7 6.86 -19.11 -15.86
N ALA A 8 5.83 -18.87 -16.68
CA ALA A 8 5.80 -19.29 -18.08
C ALA A 8 6.88 -18.59 -18.94
N ALA A 9 7.24 -17.35 -18.60
CA ALA A 9 8.31 -16.60 -19.26
C ALA A 9 9.73 -16.93 -18.75
N GLY A 10 9.89 -17.93 -17.86
CA GLY A 10 11.21 -18.39 -17.38
C GLY A 10 11.83 -17.57 -16.25
N ALA A 11 11.07 -16.70 -15.57
CA ALA A 11 11.59 -15.91 -14.46
C ALA A 11 11.94 -16.81 -13.24
N PRO A 12 13.07 -16.55 -12.55
CA PRO A 12 13.44 -17.33 -11.38
C PRO A 12 12.37 -17.24 -10.29
N LYS A 13 11.95 -18.40 -9.75
CA LYS A 13 10.93 -18.49 -8.68
C LYS A 13 11.22 -17.56 -7.49
N LYS A 14 12.50 -17.36 -7.16
CA LYS A 14 12.94 -16.44 -6.10
C LYS A 14 12.57 -14.99 -6.41
N THR A 15 12.72 -14.53 -7.64
CA THR A 15 12.39 -13.17 -8.09
C THR A 15 10.88 -12.92 -8.06
N ILE A 16 10.08 -13.92 -8.48
CA ILE A 16 8.62 -13.83 -8.44
C ILE A 16 8.12 -13.76 -6.99
N LEU A 17 8.66 -14.61 -6.10
CA LEU A 17 8.33 -14.59 -4.68
C LEU A 17 8.74 -13.29 -4.00
N ALA A 18 9.92 -12.74 -4.34
CA ALA A 18 10.38 -11.46 -3.81
C ALA A 18 9.45 -10.30 -4.21
N LEU A 19 9.03 -10.25 -5.48
CA LEU A 19 8.06 -9.26 -5.96
C LEU A 19 6.70 -9.40 -5.28
N LEU A 20 6.22 -10.64 -5.11
CA LEU A 20 4.97 -10.89 -4.41
C LEU A 20 5.06 -10.44 -2.95
N ALA A 21 6.19 -10.73 -2.28
CA ALA A 21 6.46 -10.29 -0.93
C ALA A 21 6.54 -8.77 -0.81
N GLU A 22 7.22 -8.07 -1.73
CA GLU A 22 7.28 -6.60 -1.75
C GLU A 22 5.89 -5.96 -1.85
N ILE A 23 5.04 -6.49 -2.74
CA ILE A 23 3.66 -6.01 -2.89
C ILE A 23 2.86 -6.25 -1.61
N TRP A 24 2.95 -7.45 -1.02
CA TRP A 24 2.27 -7.77 0.23
C TRP A 24 2.74 -6.90 1.40
N VAL A 25 4.06 -6.67 1.54
CA VAL A 25 4.61 -5.81 2.59
C VAL A 25 4.08 -4.38 2.42
N ALA A 26 4.02 -3.85 1.20
CA ALA A 26 3.45 -2.52 0.96
C ALA A 26 1.97 -2.45 1.37
N PHE A 27 1.17 -3.48 1.04
CA PHE A 27 -0.24 -3.56 1.47
C PHE A 27 -0.40 -3.64 2.99
N VAL A 28 0.39 -4.49 3.65
CA VAL A 28 0.37 -4.61 5.12
C VAL A 28 0.77 -3.29 5.78
N LEU A 29 1.77 -2.60 5.24
CA LEU A 29 2.22 -1.31 5.78
C LEU A 29 1.11 -0.26 5.72
N VAL A 30 0.41 -0.16 4.58
CA VAL A 30 -0.77 0.72 4.42
C VAL A 30 -1.86 0.34 5.41
N GLY A 31 -2.17 -0.96 5.54
CA GLY A 31 -3.16 -1.45 6.48
C GLY A 31 -2.83 -1.12 7.95
N VAL A 32 -1.56 -1.29 8.36
CA VAL A 32 -1.09 -0.93 9.71
C VAL A 32 -1.22 0.56 9.95
N ILE A 33 -0.81 1.40 8.99
CA ILE A 33 -0.94 2.86 9.10
C ILE A 33 -2.41 3.27 9.26
N LEU A 34 -3.31 2.70 8.46
CA LEU A 34 -4.74 2.98 8.56
C LEU A 34 -5.33 2.46 9.87
N ALA A 35 -4.96 1.26 10.33
CA ALA A 35 -5.43 0.69 11.60
C ALA A 35 -4.94 1.50 12.81
N SER A 36 -3.67 1.92 12.82
CA SER A 36 -3.11 2.80 13.85
C SER A 36 -3.83 4.15 13.86
N LEU A 37 -4.17 4.69 12.69
CA LEU A 37 -4.91 5.94 12.60
C LEU A 37 -6.36 5.77 13.08
N SER A 38 -7.05 4.71 12.70
CA SER A 38 -8.40 4.40 13.20
C SER A 38 -8.42 4.22 14.72
N GLY A 39 -7.39 3.59 15.30
CA GLY A 39 -7.22 3.48 16.75
C GLY A 39 -7.03 4.83 17.45
N LEU A 40 -6.32 5.77 16.81
CA LEU A 40 -6.13 7.13 17.32
C LEU A 40 -7.38 8.03 17.16
N LEU A 41 -8.15 7.80 16.10
CA LEU A 41 -9.30 8.65 15.74
C LEU A 41 -10.63 8.18 16.35
N GLY A 42 -10.69 6.99 16.95
CA GLY A 42 -11.89 6.43 17.57
C GLY A 42 -12.90 5.83 16.57
N PRO A 43 -14.02 5.26 17.04
CA PRO A 43 -15.01 4.58 16.20
C PRO A 43 -15.62 5.53 15.16
N SER A 44 -15.83 5.04 13.94
CA SER A 44 -16.48 5.81 12.88
C SER A 44 -18.00 5.83 13.11
N GLU A 45 -18.60 7.01 13.02
CA GLU A 45 -20.07 7.17 13.07
C GLU A 45 -20.69 7.29 11.66
N ALA A 46 -19.88 7.21 10.61
CA ALA A 46 -20.34 7.33 9.23
C ALA A 46 -21.23 6.13 8.83
N ARG A 47 -22.35 6.41 8.17
CA ARG A 47 -23.31 5.38 7.74
C ARG A 47 -23.07 4.86 6.32
N GLY A 48 -22.09 5.42 5.61
CA GLY A 48 -21.71 5.01 4.26
C GLY A 48 -20.36 5.55 3.82
N ALA A 49 -19.81 4.98 2.74
CA ALA A 49 -18.44 5.26 2.27
C ALA A 49 -18.21 6.72 1.83
N GLU A 50 -19.25 7.41 1.34
CA GLU A 50 -19.16 8.84 0.96
C GLU A 50 -18.97 9.74 2.19
N GLU A 51 -19.69 9.47 3.27
CA GLU A 51 -19.57 10.23 4.53
C GLU A 51 -18.29 9.87 5.29
N GLU A 52 -17.80 8.65 5.10
CA GLU A 52 -16.62 8.13 5.79
C GLU A 52 -15.36 8.91 5.40
N PHE A 53 -15.19 9.28 4.14
CA PHE A 53 -14.03 10.07 3.69
C PHE A 53 -13.99 11.46 4.32
N LEU A 54 -15.12 12.17 4.33
CA LEU A 54 -15.21 13.52 4.91
C LEU A 54 -15.10 13.49 6.44
N ALA A 55 -15.75 12.53 7.10
CA ALA A 55 -15.65 12.34 8.54
C ALA A 55 -14.22 11.97 8.96
N PHE A 56 -13.53 11.13 8.17
CA PHE A 56 -12.14 10.77 8.38
C PHE A 56 -11.21 11.99 8.26
N ALA A 57 -11.36 12.79 7.21
CA ALA A 57 -10.57 14.02 7.03
C ALA A 57 -10.79 15.03 8.17
N ALA A 58 -12.05 15.23 8.59
CA ALA A 58 -12.38 16.11 9.70
C ALA A 58 -11.80 15.63 11.04
N ARG A 59 -11.76 14.31 11.26
CA ARG A 59 -11.17 13.71 12.46
C ARG A 59 -9.64 13.79 12.46
N ILE A 60 -8.98 13.60 11.31
CA ILE A 60 -7.53 13.81 11.17
C ILE A 60 -7.17 15.24 11.56
N GLY A 61 -7.97 16.23 11.14
CA GLY A 61 -7.76 17.64 11.50
C GLY A 61 -7.81 17.93 13.01
N ARG A 62 -8.36 17.02 13.82
CA ARG A 62 -8.41 17.13 15.29
C ARG A 62 -7.22 16.46 16.00
N LEU A 63 -6.37 15.71 15.28
CA LEU A 63 -5.16 15.13 15.84
C LEU A 63 -4.09 16.19 16.09
N ASP A 64 -3.20 15.93 17.06
CA ASP A 64 -2.01 16.75 17.29
C ASP A 64 -1.13 16.83 16.02
N LEU A 65 -0.48 17.98 15.81
CA LEU A 65 0.34 18.27 14.63
C LEU A 65 1.44 17.22 14.42
N ARG A 66 1.99 16.65 15.50
CA ARG A 66 2.98 15.57 15.42
C ARG A 66 2.39 14.28 14.89
N ALA A 67 1.19 13.91 15.32
CA ALA A 67 0.49 12.72 14.85
C ALA A 67 0.09 12.87 13.37
N GLN A 68 -0.37 14.05 12.96
CA GLN A 68 -0.64 14.36 11.55
C GLN A 68 0.63 14.26 10.69
N ALA A 69 1.75 14.83 11.16
CA ALA A 69 3.03 14.77 10.45
C ALA A 69 3.55 13.32 10.31
N LEU A 70 3.49 12.52 11.37
CA LEU A 70 3.89 11.11 11.32
C LEU A 70 3.00 10.29 10.38
N PHE A 71 1.69 10.53 10.39
CA PHE A 71 0.77 9.89 9.45
C PHE A 71 1.08 10.27 8.01
N LEU A 72 1.29 11.56 7.72
CA LEU A 72 1.61 12.04 6.39
C LEU A 72 2.94 11.44 5.88
N VAL A 73 3.96 11.41 6.73
CA VAL A 73 5.26 10.78 6.41
C VAL A 73 5.08 9.29 6.14
N GLY A 74 4.34 8.57 6.99
CA GLY A 74 4.05 7.15 6.79
C GLY A 74 3.29 6.88 5.48
N LEU A 75 2.30 7.72 5.16
CA LEU A 75 1.53 7.63 3.92
C LEU A 75 2.41 7.89 2.69
N CYS A 76 3.21 8.95 2.70
CA CYS A 76 4.16 9.26 1.63
C CYS A 76 5.16 8.12 1.43
N MET A 77 5.73 7.58 2.50
CA MET A 77 6.68 6.48 2.43
C MET A 77 6.04 5.21 1.87
N SER A 78 4.78 4.93 2.23
CA SER A 78 4.01 3.81 1.68
C SER A 78 3.76 3.96 0.18
N ILE A 79 3.41 5.17 -0.28
CA ILE A 79 3.24 5.48 -1.70
C ILE A 79 4.55 5.27 -2.47
N VAL A 80 5.68 5.73 -1.92
CA VAL A 80 7.01 5.54 -2.53
C VAL A 80 7.37 4.06 -2.64
N LEU A 81 7.14 3.28 -1.58
CA LEU A 81 7.38 1.83 -1.59
C LEU A 81 6.49 1.12 -2.61
N PHE A 82 5.22 1.50 -2.71
CA PHE A 82 4.30 0.96 -3.70
C PHE A 82 4.73 1.31 -5.13
N ALA A 83 5.07 2.57 -5.40
CA ALA A 83 5.57 3.00 -6.70
C ALA A 83 6.86 2.25 -7.08
N ARG A 84 7.77 2.06 -6.12
CA ARG A 84 8.99 1.27 -6.31
C ARG A 84 8.66 -0.19 -6.64
N ALA A 85 7.72 -0.82 -5.94
CA ALA A 85 7.28 -2.19 -6.24
C ALA A 85 6.67 -2.29 -7.65
N VAL A 86 5.86 -1.32 -8.07
CA VAL A 86 5.30 -1.26 -9.43
C VAL A 86 6.39 -1.07 -10.49
N VAL A 87 7.41 -0.25 -10.22
CA VAL A 87 8.55 -0.09 -11.13
C VAL A 87 9.38 -1.37 -11.22
N SER A 88 9.66 -2.04 -10.10
CA SER A 88 10.33 -3.36 -10.08
C SER A 88 9.51 -4.37 -10.89
N LEU A 89 8.21 -4.42 -10.69
CA LEU A 89 7.29 -5.29 -11.43
C LEU A 89 7.36 -5.02 -12.93
N ARG A 90 7.33 -3.74 -13.33
CA ARG A 90 7.41 -3.33 -14.73
C ARG A 90 8.73 -3.69 -15.38
N LYS A 91 9.84 -3.55 -14.66
CA LYS A 91 11.18 -3.98 -15.13
C LYS A 91 11.20 -5.49 -15.36
N VAL A 92 10.76 -6.27 -14.37
CA VAL A 92 10.72 -7.73 -14.48
C VAL A 92 9.80 -8.19 -15.61
N MET A 93 8.64 -7.56 -15.80
CA MET A 93 7.77 -7.86 -16.95
C MET A 93 8.39 -7.52 -18.31
N ARG A 94 9.25 -6.50 -18.37
CA ARG A 94 10.00 -6.16 -19.60
C ARG A 94 11.10 -7.17 -19.87
N ASP A 95 11.79 -7.63 -18.83
CA ASP A 95 12.89 -8.58 -18.93
C ASP A 95 12.38 -10.00 -19.27
N TYR A 96 11.12 -10.29 -18.95
CA TYR A 96 10.44 -11.55 -19.25
C TYR A 96 9.14 -11.32 -20.05
N PRO A 97 9.24 -10.89 -21.32
CA PRO A 97 8.06 -10.70 -22.16
C PRO A 97 7.44 -12.07 -22.45
N LEU A 98 6.12 -12.19 -22.25
CA LEU A 98 5.36 -13.38 -22.62
C LEU A 98 5.42 -13.55 -24.14
N GLN A 99 5.94 -14.68 -24.60
CA GLN A 99 5.80 -15.14 -25.99
C GLN A 99 4.41 -15.74 -26.23
#